data_AF-A0A5B7BY31-F1
#
_entry.id   AF-A0A5B7BY31-F1
#
_cell.length_a   1.000
_cell.length_b   1.000
_cell.length_c   1.000
_cell.angle_alpha   90.00
_cell.angle_beta   90.00
_cell.angle_gamma   90.00
#
_symmetry.space_group_name_H-M   'P 1'
#
loop_
_entity.id
_entity.type
_entity.pdbx_description
1 polymer ?
#
loop_
_entity_poly.entity_id
_entity_poly.type
_entity_poly.pdbx_seq_one_letter_code
_entity_poly.pdbx_strand_id
1 'polypeptide(L)'
;MVLDVIIGTSFVPAAEVLSLTIEAIFETVVAAKNVIIEKESFAELADYLERIIPLLKELNKKNISDSKGLNNVVEILNREIKVAKQLIMECSKRNKLYLLMNCRSIVKRLEDTTREISQALSLIPLASLNISSGTIEDITQLCDNMRNAEFKAAI
;
A
#
# COMPACT_ATOMS: atom_id res chain seq x y z
N MET A 1 -42.26 12.00 -17.79
CA MET A 1 -41.09 12.76 -17.33
C MET A 1 -40.24 11.80 -16.52
N VAL A 2 -39.09 11.42 -17.06
CA VAL A 2 -38.06 10.62 -16.38
C VAL A 2 -37.47 11.53 -15.30
N LEU A 3 -37.39 11.05 -14.06
CA LEU A 3 -36.55 11.69 -13.05
C LEU A 3 -35.43 10.72 -12.72
N ASP A 4 -34.23 11.19 -13.02
CA ASP A 4 -33.00 10.46 -13.03
C ASP A 4 -32.67 9.77 -11.69
N VAL A 5 -32.21 8.54 -11.89
CA VAL A 5 -31.40 7.74 -11.00
C VAL A 5 -30.21 8.56 -10.50
N ILE A 6 -30.22 8.94 -9.22
CA ILE A 6 -28.99 9.27 -8.50
C ILE A 6 -28.60 7.99 -7.78
N ILE A 7 -27.74 7.19 -8.42
CA ILE A 7 -26.98 6.14 -7.74
C ILE A 7 -26.16 6.86 -6.68
N GLY A 8 -26.61 6.80 -5.43
CA GLY A 8 -25.78 7.16 -4.30
C GLY A 8 -24.56 6.25 -4.36
N THR A 9 -23.41 6.81 -4.70
CA THR A 9 -22.12 6.18 -4.42
C THR A 9 -22.13 5.89 -2.93
N SER A 10 -22.25 4.62 -2.55
CA SER A 10 -22.19 4.19 -1.16
C SER A 10 -20.90 4.75 -0.58
N PHE A 11 -21.01 5.77 0.28
CA PHE A 11 -19.86 6.39 0.91
C PHE A 11 -19.34 5.38 1.93
N VAL A 12 -18.33 4.61 1.56
CA VAL A 12 -17.67 3.70 2.49
C VAL A 12 -16.98 4.57 3.53
N PRO A 13 -17.29 4.43 4.83
CA PRO A 13 -16.64 5.22 5.86
C PRO A 13 -15.12 5.04 5.80
N ALA A 14 -14.35 6.11 6.00
CA ALA A 14 -12.89 6.03 5.95
C ALA A 14 -12.31 5.00 6.93
N ALA A 15 -12.96 4.81 8.09
CA ALA A 15 -12.63 3.78 9.06
C ALA A 15 -12.75 2.34 8.49
N GLU A 16 -13.76 2.10 7.65
CA GLU A 16 -13.92 0.83 6.94
C GLU A 16 -12.82 0.68 5.88
N VAL A 17 -12.51 1.72 5.11
CA VAL A 17 -11.41 1.69 4.14
C VAL A 17 -10.07 1.41 4.82
N LEU A 18 -9.77 2.06 5.96
CA LEU A 18 -8.57 1.81 6.75
C LEU A 18 -8.49 0.36 7.24
N SER A 19 -9.61 -0.19 7.71
CA SER A 19 -9.68 -1.58 8.19
C SER A 19 -9.42 -2.57 7.05
N LEU A 20 -10.05 -2.34 5.89
CA LEU A 20 -9.81 -3.13 4.67
C LEU A 20 -8.36 -2.98 4.18
N THR A 21 -7.76 -1.81 4.35
CA THR A 21 -6.37 -1.57 3.97
C THR A 21 -5.41 -2.36 4.85
N ILE A 22 -5.65 -2.41 6.16
CA ILE A 22 -4.87 -3.23 7.10
C ILE A 22 -4.99 -4.71 6.74
N GLU A 23 -6.20 -5.20 6.46
CA GLU A 23 -6.42 -6.57 6.01
C GLU A 23 -5.66 -6.87 4.71
N ALA A 24 -5.77 -5.98 3.71
CA ALA A 24 -5.05 -6.12 2.45
C ALA A 24 -3.54 -6.17 2.65
N ILE A 25 -2.98 -5.39 3.58
CA ILE A 25 -1.55 -5.47 3.95
C ILE A 25 -1.22 -6.87 4.48
N PHE A 26 -1.98 -7.37 5.46
CA PHE A 26 -1.72 -8.70 6.03
C PHE A 26 -1.75 -9.80 4.97
N GLU A 27 -2.75 -9.79 4.10
CA GLU A 27 -2.84 -10.76 3.01
C GLU A 27 -1.65 -10.64 2.03
N THR A 28 -1.23 -9.41 1.74
CA THR A 28 -0.09 -9.14 0.84
C THR A 28 1.22 -9.65 1.42
N VAL A 29 1.47 -9.38 2.70
CA VAL A 29 2.64 -9.86 3.45
C VAL A 29 2.68 -11.38 3.48
N VAL A 30 1.54 -12.04 3.73
CA VAL A 30 1.46 -13.50 3.71
C VAL A 30 1.73 -14.04 2.30
N ALA A 31 1.18 -13.40 1.27
CA ALA A 31 1.38 -13.81 -0.11
C ALA A 31 2.84 -13.65 -0.57
N ALA A 32 3.56 -12.63 -0.10
CA ALA A 32 4.95 -12.37 -0.44
C ALA A 32 5.88 -13.54 -0.05
N LYS A 33 5.57 -14.24 1.05
CA LYS A 33 6.33 -15.41 1.52
C LYS A 33 6.34 -16.58 0.52
N ASN A 34 5.38 -16.63 -0.39
CA ASN A 34 5.23 -17.71 -1.36
C ASN A 34 5.85 -17.42 -2.73
N VAL A 35 6.42 -16.22 -2.93
CA VAL A 35 7.02 -15.86 -4.21
C VAL A 35 8.34 -16.62 -4.40
N ILE A 36 8.63 -17.03 -5.64
CA ILE A 36 9.81 -17.86 -5.96
C ILE A 36 10.96 -17.04 -6.59
N ILE A 37 10.65 -15.95 -7.29
CA ILE A 37 11.59 -15.06 -8.00
C ILE A 37 11.51 -13.66 -7.39
N GLU A 38 12.63 -12.93 -7.32
CA GLU A 38 12.74 -11.64 -6.61
C GLU A 38 12.32 -11.68 -5.13
N LYS A 39 12.61 -12.80 -4.45
CA LYS A 39 12.20 -13.02 -3.05
C LYS A 39 12.62 -11.90 -2.11
N GLU A 40 13.85 -11.42 -2.25
CA GLU A 40 14.39 -10.34 -1.41
C GLU A 40 13.62 -9.05 -1.63
N SER A 41 13.39 -8.68 -2.89
CA SER A 41 12.62 -7.49 -3.27
C SER A 41 11.17 -7.54 -2.74
N PHE A 42 10.50 -8.68 -2.86
CA PHE A 42 9.15 -8.86 -2.30
C PHE A 42 9.12 -8.92 -0.77
N ALA A 43 10.17 -9.44 -0.13
CA ALA A 43 10.30 -9.44 1.32
C ALA A 43 10.52 -8.01 1.86
N GLU A 44 11.33 -7.20 1.17
CA GLU A 44 11.55 -5.80 1.52
C GLU A 44 10.26 -4.98 1.36
N LEU A 45 9.50 -5.16 0.26
CA LEU A 45 8.17 -4.56 0.14
C LEU A 45 7.26 -4.98 1.30
N ALA A 46 7.26 -6.26 1.67
CA ALA A 46 6.43 -6.74 2.77
C ALA A 46 6.79 -6.08 4.11
N ASP A 47 8.09 -5.89 4.40
CA ASP A 47 8.56 -5.15 5.58
C ASP A 47 8.05 -3.70 5.58
N TYR A 48 8.13 -3.02 4.43
CA TYR A 48 7.57 -1.67 4.30
C TYR A 48 6.07 -1.65 4.58
N LEU A 49 5.31 -2.60 4.04
CA LEU A 49 3.86 -2.66 4.25
C LEU A 49 3.49 -2.94 5.72
N GLU A 50 4.19 -3.84 6.41
CA GLU A 50 3.96 -4.10 7.84
C GLU A 50 4.17 -2.84 8.69
N ARG A 51 5.19 -2.04 8.37
CA ARG A 51 5.52 -0.79 9.06
C ARG A 51 4.49 0.32 8.88
N ILE A 52 3.57 0.20 7.92
CA ILE A 52 2.44 1.14 7.72
C ILE A 52 1.31 0.88 8.72
N ILE A 53 1.16 -0.36 9.22
CA ILE A 53 0.03 -0.78 10.05
C ILE A 53 -0.18 0.09 11.31
N PRO A 54 0.86 0.47 12.09
CA PRO A 54 0.68 1.31 13.28
C PRO A 54 0.00 2.64 12.96
N LEU A 55 0.41 3.30 11.88
CA LEU A 55 -0.20 4.54 11.41
C LEU A 55 -1.69 4.33 11.09
N LEU A 56 -2.03 3.30 10.32
CA LEU A 56 -3.43 3.03 9.97
C LEU A 56 -4.30 2.77 11.20
N LYS A 57 -3.76 2.09 12.22
CA LYS A 57 -4.47 1.87 13.49
C LYS A 57 -4.69 3.17 14.26
N GLU A 58 -3.71 4.08 14.28
CA GLU A 58 -3.88 5.40 14.92
C GLU A 58 -4.89 6.28 14.17
N LEU A 59 -4.84 6.29 12.83
CA LEU A 59 -5.82 6.98 11.99
C LEU A 59 -7.23 6.45 12.25
N ASN A 60 -7.40 5.12 12.36
CA ASN A 60 -8.70 4.50 12.58
C ASN A 60 -9.27 4.83 13.98
N LYS A 61 -8.44 4.79 15.03
CA LYS A 61 -8.87 5.10 16.41
C LYS A 61 -9.38 6.54 16.57
N LYS A 62 -8.85 7.47 15.78
CA LYS A 62 -9.13 8.89 15.91
C LYS A 62 -10.37 9.34 15.13
N ASN A 63 -11.08 8.43 14.44
CA ASN A 63 -12.25 8.74 13.60
C ASN A 63 -12.00 9.95 12.70
N ILE A 64 -10.83 10.01 12.06
CA ILE A 64 -10.43 11.16 11.22
C ILE A 64 -11.20 11.19 9.86
N SER A 65 -12.32 10.45 9.80
CA SER A 65 -13.19 10.22 8.65
C SER A 65 -13.86 11.48 8.09
N ASP A 66 -13.78 12.61 8.80
CA ASP A 66 -14.53 13.83 8.47
C ASP A 66 -13.79 14.76 7.49
N SER A 67 -12.51 14.48 7.18
CA SER A 67 -11.77 15.28 6.20
C SER A 67 -11.73 14.60 4.82
N LYS A 68 -12.38 15.21 3.83
CA LYS A 68 -12.41 14.74 2.44
C LYS A 68 -11.02 14.50 1.84
N GLY A 69 -10.03 15.32 2.24
CA GLY A 69 -8.64 15.19 1.80
C GLY A 69 -7.99 13.90 2.29
N LEU A 70 -8.16 13.55 3.57
CA LEU A 70 -7.62 12.31 4.12
C LEU A 70 -8.28 11.07 3.50
N ASN A 71 -9.59 11.13 3.24
CA ASN A 71 -10.31 10.03 2.61
C ASN A 71 -9.72 9.68 1.23
N ASN A 72 -9.44 10.70 0.40
CA ASN A 72 -8.80 10.50 -0.90
C ASN A 72 -7.40 9.88 -0.77
N VAL A 73 -6.61 10.32 0.21
CA VAL A 73 -5.26 9.76 0.44
C VAL A 73 -5.33 8.29 0.89
N VAL A 74 -6.26 7.96 1.78
CA VAL A 74 -6.49 6.58 2.24
C VAL A 74 -6.97 5.68 1.10
N GLU A 75 -7.83 6.18 0.21
CA GLU A 75 -8.26 5.46 -0.99
C GLU A 75 -7.10 5.16 -1.95
N ILE A 76 -6.23 6.14 -2.20
CA ILE A 76 -5.02 5.95 -3.01
C ILE A 76 -4.13 4.89 -2.38
N LEU A 77 -3.87 4.98 -1.08
CA LEU A 77 -3.05 4.01 -0.36
C LEU A 77 -3.62 2.58 -0.47
N ASN A 78 -4.92 2.42 -0.26
CA ASN A 78 -5.60 1.13 -0.41
C ASN A 78 -5.48 0.57 -1.83
N ARG A 79 -5.62 1.43 -2.85
CA ARG A 79 -5.45 1.03 -4.26
C ARG A 79 -4.04 0.52 -4.52
N GLU A 80 -3.01 1.24 -4.10
CA GLU A 80 -1.62 0.84 -4.36
C GLU A 80 -1.24 -0.44 -3.60
N ILE A 81 -1.76 -0.64 -2.39
CA ILE A 81 -1.59 -1.92 -1.66
C ILE A 81 -2.24 -3.08 -2.43
N LYS A 82 -3.41 -2.86 -3.05
CA LYS A 82 -4.05 -3.87 -3.92
C LYS A 82 -3.24 -4.14 -5.19
N VAL A 83 -2.62 -3.12 -5.78
CA VAL A 83 -1.70 -3.29 -6.92
C VAL A 83 -0.49 -4.12 -6.51
N ALA A 84 0.10 -3.85 -5.35
CA ALA A 84 1.20 -4.63 -4.78
C ALA A 84 0.80 -6.10 -4.57
N LYS A 85 -0.38 -6.34 -3.96
CA LYS A 85 -0.95 -7.68 -3.78
C LYS A 85 -1.09 -8.44 -5.10
N GLN A 86 -1.64 -7.77 -6.12
CA GLN A 86 -1.85 -8.36 -7.44
C GLN A 86 -0.52 -8.76 -8.09
N LEU A 87 0.50 -7.90 -8.02
CA LEU A 87 1.84 -8.20 -8.53
C LEU A 87 2.46 -9.43 -7.83
N ILE A 88 2.36 -9.50 -6.50
CA ILE A 88 2.80 -10.66 -5.72
C ILE A 88 2.06 -11.93 -6.15
N MET A 89 0.74 -11.87 -6.30
CA MET A 89 -0.07 -13.02 -6.73
C MET A 89 0.27 -13.50 -8.13
N GLU A 90 0.56 -12.58 -9.07
CA GLU A 90 1.07 -12.92 -10.39
C GLU A 90 2.40 -13.67 -10.30
N CYS A 91 3.31 -13.18 -9.44
CA CYS A 91 4.63 -13.78 -9.26
C CYS A 91 4.61 -15.14 -8.54
N SER A 92 3.59 -15.40 -7.72
CA SER A 92 3.43 -16.69 -7.02
C SER A 92 2.77 -17.77 -7.88
N LYS A 93 2.00 -17.41 -8.93
CA LYS A 93 1.21 -18.37 -9.73
C LYS A 93 1.84 -18.72 -11.08
N ARG A 94 2.68 -17.84 -11.65
CA ARG A 94 3.27 -18.04 -12.97
C ARG A 94 4.45 -19.01 -12.91
N ASN A 95 4.75 -19.65 -14.04
CA ASN A 95 5.90 -20.56 -14.12
C ASN A 95 7.23 -19.79 -14.04
N LYS A 96 8.29 -20.47 -13.59
CA LYS A 96 9.60 -19.85 -13.37
C LYS A 96 10.21 -19.21 -14.62
N LEU A 97 10.06 -19.84 -15.79
CA LEU A 97 10.64 -19.32 -17.04
C LEU A 97 10.03 -17.96 -17.42
N TYR A 98 8.70 -17.84 -17.32
CA TYR A 98 8.00 -16.58 -17.54
C TYR A 98 8.50 -15.50 -16.57
N LEU A 99 8.65 -15.83 -15.30
CA LEU A 99 9.09 -14.87 -14.28
C LEU A 99 10.52 -14.39 -14.54
N LEU A 100 11.43 -15.28 -14.93
CA LEU A 100 12.80 -14.92 -15.30
C LEU A 100 12.83 -14.02 -16.54
N MET A 101 12.04 -14.32 -17.58
CA MET A 101 11.97 -13.48 -18.77
C MET A 101 11.42 -12.07 -18.50
N ASN A 102 10.63 -11.91 -17.43
CA ASN A 102 9.98 -10.65 -17.07
C ASN A 102 10.55 -10.00 -15.80
N CYS A 103 11.66 -10.51 -15.23
CA CYS A 103 12.19 -10.08 -13.93
C CYS A 103 12.39 -8.57 -13.84
N ARG A 104 12.99 -7.97 -14.87
CA ARG A 104 13.21 -6.51 -14.96
C ARG A 104 11.90 -5.71 -14.96
N SER A 105 10.88 -6.20 -15.65
CA SER A 105 9.57 -5.54 -15.67
C SER A 105 8.84 -5.70 -14.34
N ILE A 106 9.00 -6.84 -13.65
CA ILE A 106 8.43 -7.10 -12.34
C ILE A 106 9.07 -6.15 -11.31
N VAL A 107 10.40 -6.09 -11.29
CA VAL A 107 11.17 -5.18 -10.44
C VAL A 107 10.76 -3.73 -10.66
N LYS A 108 10.66 -3.27 -11.91
CA LYS A 108 10.20 -1.90 -12.19
C LYS A 108 8.81 -1.62 -11.64
N ARG A 109 7.85 -2.55 -11.82
CA ARG A 109 6.49 -2.40 -11.26
C ARG A 109 6.52 -2.36 -9.73
N LEU A 110 7.44 -3.08 -9.10
CA LEU A 110 7.63 -3.09 -7.65
C LEU A 110 8.16 -1.75 -7.15
N GLU A 111 9.16 -1.17 -7.82
CA GLU A 111 9.71 0.16 -7.54
C GLU A 111 8.64 1.24 -7.69
N ASP A 112 7.91 1.22 -8.81
CA ASP A 112 6.84 2.18 -9.10
C ASP A 112 5.76 2.12 -8.01
N THR A 113 5.29 0.92 -7.65
CA THR A 113 4.27 0.73 -6.60
C THR A 113 4.78 1.20 -5.23
N THR A 114 6.03 0.89 -4.89
CA THR A 114 6.66 1.30 -3.63
C THR A 114 6.75 2.83 -3.53
N ARG A 115 7.10 3.49 -4.64
CA ARG A 115 7.17 4.95 -4.71
C ARG A 115 5.79 5.59 -4.59
N GLU A 116 4.76 5.05 -5.25
CA GLU A 116 3.39 5.55 -5.17
C GLU A 116 2.83 5.43 -3.73
N ILE A 117 3.12 4.32 -3.04
CA ILE A 117 2.76 4.17 -1.61
C ILE A 117 3.45 5.23 -0.76
N SER A 118 4.75 5.45 -0.95
CA SER A 118 5.51 6.52 -0.24
C SER A 118 4.92 7.90 -0.48
N GLN A 119 4.53 8.21 -1.71
CA GLN A 119 3.89 9.47 -2.05
C GLN A 119 2.53 9.62 -1.36
N ALA A 120 1.69 8.59 -1.39
CA ALA A 120 0.40 8.60 -0.70
C ALA A 120 0.57 8.84 0.80
N LEU A 121 1.51 8.15 1.45
CA LEU A 121 1.81 8.36 2.87
C LEU A 121 2.30 9.79 3.16
N SER A 122 3.13 10.35 2.29
CA SER A 122 3.67 11.72 2.44
C SER A 122 2.60 12.81 2.32
N LEU A 123 1.45 12.51 1.72
CA LEU A 123 0.32 13.45 1.63
C LEU A 123 -0.54 13.49 2.90
N ILE A 124 -0.34 12.57 3.84
CA ILE A 124 -1.06 12.56 5.11
C ILE A 124 -0.52 13.72 5.97
N PRO A 125 -1.36 14.65 6.45
CA PRO A 125 -0.90 15.77 7.26
C PRO A 125 -0.65 15.33 8.71
N LEU A 126 0.34 14.45 8.93
CA LEU A 126 0.59 13.76 10.21
C LEU A 126 0.64 14.70 11.43
N ALA A 127 1.28 15.87 11.26
CA ALA A 127 1.41 16.87 12.31
C ALA A 127 0.07 17.47 12.77
N SER A 128 -0.96 17.48 11.92
CA SER A 128 -2.29 17.98 12.29
C SER A 128 -3.22 16.89 12.84
N LEU A 129 -2.82 15.62 12.77
CA LEU A 129 -3.68 14.47 13.09
C LEU A 129 -3.46 13.89 14.50
N ASN A 130 -2.72 14.59 15.37
CA ASN A 130 -2.43 14.17 16.74
C ASN A 130 -1.84 12.74 16.82
N ILE A 131 -1.13 12.31 15.77
CA ILE A 131 -0.46 11.00 15.69
C ILE A 131 0.71 10.98 16.67
N SER A 132 1.01 9.81 17.26
CA SER A 132 2.15 9.69 18.17
C SER A 132 3.46 10.06 17.48
N SER A 133 4.36 10.71 18.22
CA SER A 133 5.65 11.18 17.67
C SER A 133 6.49 10.04 17.10
N GLY A 134 6.51 8.88 17.77
CA GLY A 134 7.21 7.69 17.27
C GLY A 134 6.66 7.21 15.92
N THR A 135 5.33 7.16 15.76
CA THR A 135 4.73 6.79 14.47
C THR A 135 5.03 7.82 13.39
N ILE A 136 5.08 9.12 13.71
CA ILE A 136 5.46 10.17 12.76
C ILE A 136 6.90 9.97 12.28
N GLU A 137 7.83 9.75 13.20
CA GLU A 137 9.25 9.51 12.90
C GLU A 137 9.43 8.25 12.04
N ASP A 138 8.80 7.14 12.45
CA ASP A 138 8.86 5.87 11.73
C ASP A 138 8.33 5.99 10.30
N ILE A 139 7.20 6.68 10.10
CA ILE A 139 6.60 6.89 8.77
C ILE A 139 7.43 7.85 7.92
N THR A 140 8.02 8.88 8.52
CA THR A 140 8.91 9.80 7.79
C THR A 140 10.12 9.03 7.26
N GLN A 141 10.79 8.26 8.12
CA GLN A 141 11.92 7.41 7.74
C GLN A 141 11.51 6.36 6.70
N LEU A 142 10.33 5.74 6.87
CA LEU A 142 9.80 4.76 5.92
C LEU A 142 9.58 5.37 4.54
N CYS A 143 8.98 6.57 4.45
CA CYS A 143 8.76 7.25 3.18
C CYS A 143 10.07 7.51 2.43
N ASP A 144 11.12 7.93 3.14
CA ASP A 144 12.44 8.17 2.56
C ASP A 144 13.09 6.86 2.10
N ASN A 145 13.00 5.78 2.88
CA ASN A 145 13.50 4.47 2.47
C ASN A 145 12.79 3.98 1.20
N MET A 146 11.46 4.02 1.17
CA MET A 146 10.64 3.58 0.03
C MET A 146 10.88 4.42 -1.23
N ARG A 147 11.11 5.74 -1.09
CA ARG A 147 11.36 6.64 -2.23
C ARG A 147 12.67 6.32 -2.93
N ASN A 148 13.67 5.90 -2.16
CA ASN A 148 15.02 5.57 -2.60
C ASN A 148 15.24 4.06 -2.78
N ALA A 149 14.21 3.23 -2.65
CA ALA A 149 14.32 1.79 -2.80
C ALA A 149 14.69 1.44 -4.26
N GLU A 150 15.74 0.64 -4.40
CA GLU A 150 16.18 0.07 -5.68
C GLU A 150 16.13 -1.45 -5.57
N PHE A 151 15.22 -2.06 -6.32
CA PHE A 151 15.04 -3.50 -6.27
C PHE A 151 15.92 -4.16 -7.33
N LYS A 152 16.58 -5.26 -6.97
CA LYS A 152 17.43 -6.00 -7.91
C LYS A 152 16.60 -7.06 -8.62
N ALA A 153 16.83 -7.21 -9.92
CA ALA A 153 16.28 -8.31 -10.70
C ALA A 153 17.22 -9.52 -10.64
N ALA A 154 16.65 -10.72 -10.61
CA ALA A 154 17.38 -11.96 -10.78
C ALA A 154 18.07 -11.95 -12.15
N ILE A 155 19.39 -12.07 -12.13
CA ILE A 155 20.27 -12.18 -13.30
C ILE A 155 20.41 -13.66 -13.69
#